data_AF-A0A353GD20-F1
#
_entry.id   AF-A0A353GD20-F1
#
_cell.length_a   1.000
_cell.length_b   1.000
_cell.length_c   1.000
_cell.angle_alpha   90.00
_cell.angle_beta   90.00
_cell.angle_gamma   90.00
#
_symmetry.space_group_name_H-M   'P 1'
#
loop_
_entity.id
_entity.type
_entity.pdbx_description
1 polymer ?
#
loop_
_entity_poly.entity_id
_entity_poly.type
_entity_poly.pdbx_seq_one_letter_code
_entity_poly.pdbx_strand_id
1 'polypeptide(L)'
;MNLIHKAFAASTETLADKRQVRVIVSTGDVDRSGEIIVPKGIDWAAFMATGAGPVLWNHNPNMPIAKCVDIGLQDGQLVALVQFPPAGEDPQSRLFYNKIKFGSVPGV
;
A
#
# COMPACT_ATOMS: atom_id res chain seq x y z
N MET A 1 -43.87 5.16 32.53
CA MET A 1 -42.40 5.15 32.68
C MET A 1 -41.82 4.12 31.73
N ASN A 2 -41.01 4.51 30.73
CA ASN A 2 -40.29 3.55 29.88
C ASN A 2 -39.04 3.07 30.62
N LEU A 3 -39.06 1.80 31.07
CA LEU A 3 -37.90 1.13 31.62
C LEU A 3 -37.04 0.61 30.47
N ILE A 4 -35.86 1.20 30.28
CA ILE A 4 -34.88 0.70 29.32
C ILE A 4 -34.38 -0.65 29.86
N HIS A 5 -34.68 -1.75 29.16
CA HIS A 5 -34.39 -3.10 29.66
C HIS A 5 -32.93 -3.54 29.48
N LYS A 6 -32.19 -2.96 28.52
CA LYS A 6 -30.75 -3.18 28.34
C LYS A 6 -30.16 -2.07 27.47
N ALA A 7 -29.11 -1.41 27.94
CA ALA A 7 -28.32 -0.46 27.18
C ALA A 7 -26.93 -1.07 26.96
N PHE A 8 -26.46 -1.10 25.72
CA PHE A 8 -25.10 -1.50 25.37
C PHE A 8 -24.37 -0.27 24.83
N ALA A 9 -23.41 0.22 25.61
CA ALA A 9 -22.52 1.30 25.18
C ALA A 9 -21.21 0.65 24.71
N ALA A 10 -21.06 0.48 23.39
CA ALA A 10 -19.76 0.17 22.81
C ALA A 10 -18.92 1.44 22.75
N SER A 11 -17.69 1.39 23.27
CA SER A 11 -16.69 2.41 22.99
C SER A 11 -16.11 2.17 21.61
N THR A 12 -16.25 3.14 20.70
CA THR A 12 -15.53 3.14 19.43
C THR A 12 -14.29 4.01 19.56
N GLU A 13 -13.12 3.46 19.28
CA GLU A 13 -11.88 4.21 19.16
C GLU A 13 -11.60 4.47 17.68
N THR A 14 -11.33 5.72 17.32
CA THR A 14 -10.82 6.04 15.99
C THR A 14 -9.33 5.67 15.97
N LEU A 15 -9.00 4.54 15.36
CA LEU A 15 -7.60 4.19 15.10
C LEU A 15 -7.01 5.24 14.15
N ALA A 16 -5.82 5.74 14.48
CA ALA A 16 -5.10 6.67 13.62
C ALA A 16 -4.88 6.05 12.23
N ASP A 17 -5.16 6.82 11.17
CA ASP A 17 -4.85 6.44 9.79
C ASP A 17 -3.35 6.22 9.68
N LYS A 18 -2.93 4.96 9.55
CA LYS A 18 -1.52 4.58 9.41
C LYS A 18 -0.92 5.08 8.09
N ARG A 19 -1.72 5.61 7.16
CA ARG A 19 -1.32 6.02 5.80
C ARG A 19 -0.57 4.91 5.07
N GLN A 20 -1.07 3.69 5.23
CA GLN A 20 -0.58 2.50 4.57
C GLN A 20 -1.53 2.07 3.47
N VAL A 21 -0.98 1.51 2.40
CA VAL A 21 -1.73 0.84 1.33
C VAL A 21 -1.06 -0.48 1.00
N ARG A 22 -1.86 -1.49 0.67
CA ARG A 22 -1.35 -2.77 0.19
C ARG A 22 -1.52 -2.79 -1.32
N VAL A 23 -0.47 -3.14 -2.04
CA VAL A 23 -0.47 -3.11 -3.50
C VAL A 23 -0.09 -4.48 -4.05
N ILE A 24 -0.76 -4.90 -5.12
CA ILE A 24 -0.27 -6.00 -5.96
C ILE A 24 0.77 -5.39 -6.90
N VAL A 25 2.04 -5.76 -6.71
CA VAL A 25 3.17 -5.26 -7.49
C VAL A 25 3.23 -5.95 -8.84
N SER A 26 3.02 -7.27 -8.86
CA SER A 26 3.09 -8.08 -10.07
C SER A 26 2.26 -9.36 -9.90
N THR A 27 1.59 -9.75 -10.98
CA THR A 27 0.91 -11.05 -11.10
C THR A 27 1.62 -11.90 -12.15
N GLY A 28 1.32 -13.19 -12.16
CA GLY A 28 1.75 -14.11 -13.23
C GLY A 28 0.84 -14.10 -14.46
N ASP A 29 0.01 -13.07 -14.62
CA ASP A 29 -0.87 -12.96 -15.78
C ASP A 29 -0.09 -12.44 -16.99
N VAL A 30 -0.49 -12.90 -18.19
CA VAL A 30 0.04 -12.36 -19.44
C VAL A 30 -0.53 -10.96 -19.66
N ASP A 31 0.34 -9.99 -19.87
CA ASP A 31 -0.06 -8.61 -20.09
C ASP A 31 -0.56 -8.36 -21.53
N ARG A 32 -0.98 -7.13 -21.81
CA ARG A 32 -1.50 -6.74 -23.14
C ARG A 32 -0.46 -6.79 -24.27
N SER A 33 0.81 -6.85 -23.92
CA SER A 33 1.95 -6.93 -24.84
C SER A 33 2.38 -8.39 -25.08
N GLY A 34 1.76 -9.36 -24.40
CA GLY A 34 2.12 -10.77 -24.47
C GLY A 34 3.28 -11.16 -23.55
N GLU A 35 3.64 -10.29 -22.61
CA GLU A 35 4.73 -10.51 -21.65
C GLU A 35 4.19 -11.09 -20.34
N ILE A 36 5.04 -11.79 -19.59
CA ILE A 36 4.73 -12.31 -18.27
C ILE A 36 5.92 -12.06 -17.34
N ILE A 37 5.62 -11.59 -16.13
CA ILE A 37 6.56 -11.62 -15.02
C ILE A 37 6.23 -12.85 -14.19
N VAL A 38 7.24 -13.68 -13.88
CA VAL A 38 7.05 -14.84 -13.01
C VAL A 38 7.35 -14.40 -11.57
N PRO A 39 6.34 -14.18 -10.70
CA PRO A 39 6.57 -13.52 -9.41
C PRO A 39 7.53 -14.30 -8.51
N LYS A 40 7.51 -15.64 -8.60
CA LYS A 40 8.42 -16.54 -7.87
C LYS A 40 9.91 -16.33 -8.20
N GLY A 41 10.22 -15.76 -9.35
CA GLY A 41 11.59 -15.46 -9.77
C GLY A 41 12.12 -14.09 -9.30
N ILE A 42 11.28 -13.27 -8.67
CA ILE A 42 11.68 -11.93 -8.23
C ILE A 42 12.46 -12.05 -6.91
N ASP A 43 13.67 -11.53 -6.89
CA ASP A 43 14.47 -11.34 -5.67
C ASP A 43 14.42 -9.87 -5.25
N TRP A 44 13.85 -9.62 -4.06
CA TRP A 44 13.73 -8.30 -3.47
C TRP A 44 14.66 -8.09 -2.25
N ALA A 45 15.58 -9.02 -1.97
CA ALA A 45 16.46 -8.92 -0.81
C ALA A 45 17.30 -7.64 -0.83
N ALA A 46 17.90 -7.30 -1.98
CA ALA A 46 18.67 -6.07 -2.14
C ALA A 46 17.79 -4.80 -2.01
N PHE A 47 16.57 -4.85 -2.54
CA PHE A 47 15.60 -3.76 -2.44
C PHE A 47 15.21 -3.46 -0.98
N MET A 48 15.11 -4.51 -0.15
CA MET A 48 14.76 -4.40 1.28
C MET A 48 15.98 -4.34 2.21
N ALA A 49 17.21 -4.33 1.70
CA ALA A 49 18.43 -4.52 2.50
C ALA A 49 18.62 -3.48 3.62
N THR A 50 18.07 -2.27 3.47
CA THR A 50 18.10 -1.19 4.48
C THR A 50 16.90 -1.23 5.44
N GLY A 51 16.08 -2.28 5.38
CA GLY A 51 14.84 -2.44 6.13
C GLY A 51 13.60 -1.82 5.47
N ALA A 52 13.77 -1.04 4.40
CA ALA A 52 12.67 -0.54 3.58
C ALA A 52 13.15 -0.18 2.17
N GLY A 53 12.32 -0.45 1.16
CA GLY A 53 12.62 -0.09 -0.23
C GLY A 53 11.94 1.20 -0.67
N PRO A 54 12.53 2.01 -1.55
CA PRO A 54 11.90 3.24 -2.03
C PRO A 54 10.71 2.92 -2.95
N VAL A 55 9.57 3.60 -2.74
CA VAL A 55 8.44 3.57 -3.68
C VAL A 55 8.50 4.84 -4.53
N LEU A 56 8.80 4.63 -5.81
CA LEU A 56 8.99 5.71 -6.78
C LEU A 56 7.69 6.00 -7.52
N TRP A 57 7.44 7.27 -7.81
CA TRP A 57 6.39 7.62 -8.76
C TRP A 57 6.91 7.55 -10.20
N ASN A 58 6.19 6.83 -11.06
CA ASN A 58 6.48 6.71 -12.49
C ASN A 58 7.92 6.26 -12.81
N HIS A 59 8.48 5.36 -11.99
CA HIS A 59 9.86 4.86 -12.09
C HIS A 59 10.94 5.96 -12.05
N ASN A 60 10.61 7.18 -11.59
CA ASN A 60 11.58 8.27 -11.50
C ASN A 60 12.34 8.18 -10.16
N PRO A 61 13.69 7.96 -10.17
CA PRO A 61 14.48 7.85 -8.94
C PRO A 61 14.52 9.14 -8.13
N ASN A 62 14.23 10.30 -8.74
CA ASN A 62 14.16 11.59 -8.06
C ASN A 62 12.78 11.86 -7.44
N MET A 63 11.84 10.92 -7.53
CA MET A 63 10.48 11.06 -7.00
C MET A 63 10.10 9.88 -6.07
N PRO A 64 10.83 9.64 -4.97
CA PRO A 64 10.34 8.76 -3.92
C PRO A 64 9.11 9.38 -3.24
N ILE A 65 8.00 8.65 -3.16
CA ILE A 65 6.73 9.13 -2.59
C ILE A 65 6.24 8.35 -1.36
N ALA A 66 6.89 7.23 -1.08
CA ALA A 66 6.60 6.36 0.05
C ALA A 66 7.75 5.37 0.24
N LYS A 67 7.63 4.50 1.25
CA LYS A 67 8.54 3.36 1.44
C LYS A 67 7.76 2.05 1.47
N CYS A 68 8.31 1.01 0.88
CA CYS A 68 7.86 -0.37 1.05
C CYS A 68 8.41 -0.88 2.38
N VAL A 69 7.53 -1.27 3.29
CA VAL A 69 7.88 -1.75 4.63
C VAL A 69 7.73 -3.26 4.79
N ASP A 70 7.05 -3.90 3.84
CA ASP A 70 6.91 -5.35 3.74
C ASP A 70 6.63 -5.72 2.28
N ILE A 71 7.17 -6.85 1.83
CA ILE A 71 7.00 -7.36 0.48
C ILE A 71 7.15 -8.88 0.48
N GLY A 72 6.29 -9.57 -0.27
CA GLY A 72 6.36 -11.01 -0.38
C GLY A 72 5.36 -11.60 -1.35
N LEU A 73 5.47 -12.91 -1.54
CA LEU A 73 4.53 -13.67 -2.36
C LEU A 73 3.28 -14.02 -1.55
N GLN A 74 2.11 -13.71 -2.12
CA GLN A 74 0.80 -14.06 -1.58
C GLN A 74 -0.04 -14.60 -2.73
N ASP A 75 -0.51 -15.84 -2.62
CA ASP A 75 -1.34 -16.51 -3.65
C ASP A 75 -0.76 -16.43 -5.08
N GLY A 76 0.57 -16.51 -5.20
CA GLY A 76 1.28 -16.44 -6.48
C GLY A 76 1.52 -15.03 -7.02
N GLN A 77 1.10 -13.99 -6.31
CA GLN A 77 1.31 -12.58 -6.65
C GLN A 77 2.40 -11.97 -5.77
N LEU A 78 3.14 -10.99 -6.29
CA LEU A 78 4.03 -10.17 -5.47
C LEU A 78 3.21 -9.03 -4.86
N VAL A 79 3.15 -8.97 -3.54
CA VAL A 79 2.37 -8.00 -2.79
C VAL A 79 3.29 -7.20 -1.86
N ALA A 80 3.06 -5.89 -1.79
CA ALA A 80 3.82 -4.99 -0.92
C ALA A 80 2.92 -4.16 -0.01
N LEU A 81 3.38 -3.93 1.22
CA LEU A 81 2.84 -2.92 2.13
C LEU A 81 3.64 -1.63 1.98
N VAL A 82 2.95 -0.57 1.60
CA VAL A 82 3.55 0.75 1.36
C VAL A 82 3.13 1.71 2.46
N GLN A 83 4.11 2.39 3.05
CA GLN A 83 3.96 3.42 4.06
C GLN A 83 4.24 4.79 3.46
N PHE A 84 3.21 5.65 3.41
CA PHE A 84 3.40 7.06 3.07
C PHE A 84 3.97 7.84 4.25
N PRO A 85 4.63 9.00 4.00
CA PRO A 85 5.03 9.90 5.08
C PRO A 85 3.82 10.31 5.95
N PRO A 86 4.05 10.72 7.21
CA PRO A 86 3.02 11.35 8.04
C PRO A 86 2.30 12.52 7.33
N ALA A 87 1.06 12.78 7.76
CA ALA A 87 0.25 13.85 7.20
C ALA A 87 0.94 15.21 7.32
N GLY A 88 1.09 15.90 6.17
CA GLY A 88 1.68 17.24 6.11
C GLY A 88 3.19 17.29 5.85
N GLU A 89 3.93 16.18 5.95
CA GLU A 89 5.38 16.19 5.74
C GLU A 89 5.79 16.41 4.28
N ASP A 90 5.07 15.76 3.35
CA ASP A 90 5.33 15.88 1.93
C ASP A 90 4.02 16.13 1.15
N PRO A 91 3.83 17.35 0.61
CA PRO A 91 2.67 17.71 -0.20
C PRO A 91 2.49 16.84 -1.44
N GLN A 92 3.58 16.41 -2.08
CA GLN A 92 3.56 15.59 -3.29
C GLN A 92 3.14 14.15 -2.94
N SER A 93 3.74 13.56 -1.91
CA SER A 93 3.30 12.26 -1.40
C SER A 93 1.84 12.26 -0.93
N ARG A 94 1.37 13.37 -0.31
CA ARG A 94 -0.04 13.56 0.05
C ARG A 94 -0.96 13.56 -1.17
N LEU A 95 -0.57 14.23 -2.25
CA LEU A 95 -1.35 14.23 -3.49
C LEU A 95 -1.55 12.81 -4.03
N PHE A 96 -0.50 12.00 -4.08
CA PHE A 96 -0.59 10.63 -4.58
C PHE A 96 -1.35 9.70 -3.63
N TYR A 97 -1.12 9.81 -2.33
CA TYR A 97 -1.90 9.05 -1.33
C TYR A 97 -3.40 9.32 -1.46
N ASN A 98 -3.80 10.59 -1.65
CA ASN A 98 -5.21 10.95 -1.80
C ASN A 98 -5.80 10.42 -3.12
N LYS A 99 -5.03 10.42 -4.22
CA LYS A 99 -5.44 9.82 -5.50
C LYS A 99 -5.67 8.31 -5.37
N ILE A 100 -4.81 7.62 -4.63
CA ILE A 100 -4.95 6.19 -4.33
C ILE A 100 -6.20 5.96 -3.49
N LYS A 101 -6.37 6.68 -2.38
CA LYS A 101 -7.55 6.57 -1.50
C LYS A 101 -8.87 6.90 -2.21
N PHE A 102 -8.83 7.78 -3.21
CA PHE A 102 -9.98 8.11 -4.05
C PHE A 102 -10.30 7.01 -5.08
N GLY A 103 -9.35 6.11 -5.38
CA GLY A 103 -9.51 5.06 -6.40
C GLY A 103 -9.11 5.50 -7.82
N SER A 104 -8.31 6.56 -7.97
CA SER A 104 -7.75 6.93 -9.28
C SER A 104 -6.75 5.90 -9.81
N VAL A 105 -6.22 5.04 -8.93
CA VAL A 105 -5.38 3.89 -9.29
C VAL A 105 -6.20 2.65 -8.96
N PRO A 106 -6.60 1.82 -9.94
CA PRO A 106 -7.31 0.57 -9.67
C PRO A 106 -6.36 -0.50 -9.13
N GLY A 107 -6.86 -1.41 -8.28
CA GLY A 107 -6.09 -2.57 -7.76
C GLY A 107 -5.23 -2.31 -6.52
N VAL A 108 -5.56 -1.27 -5.75
CA VAL A 108 -4.99 -0.90 -4.44
C VAL A 108 -6.01 -1.05 -3.32
#